data_AF-A0A949YU41-F1
#
_entry.id   AF-A0A949YU41-F1
#
_cell.length_a   1.000
_cell.length_b   1.000
_cell.length_c   1.000
_cell.angle_alpha   90.00
_cell.angle_beta   90.00
_cell.angle_gamma   90.00
#
_symmetry.space_group_name_H-M   'P 1'
#
loop_
_entity.id
_entity.type
_entity.pdbx_description
1 polymer ?
#
loop_
_entity_poly.entity_id
_entity_poly.type
_entity_poly.pdbx_seq_one_letter_code
_entity_poly.pdbx_strand_id
1 'polypeptide(L)'
;MGYGIEPTGRRGEWELAGYTRDQIMEFSKRRQDIEQELQRRGLSGAAAAQNVAHSTRLRKDHRDETELKAEWCERAAAIGLDFGKLGAPQRPRPKIAERPVRARAAVVYSAAHNTERDAVMDRRALETIALHQGMGAIAISDVRRAVVERKQGGELIEVTVKRHPNGAYTSPEMVSNATISR
;
A
#
# COMPACT_ATOMS: atom_id res chain seq x y z
N MET A 1 5.36 15.76 12.48
CA MET A 1 4.47 16.13 11.36
C MET A 1 3.20 15.27 11.47
N GLY A 2 2.05 15.87 11.77
CA GLY A 2 0.80 15.17 12.15
C GLY A 2 -0.20 14.94 11.02
N TYR A 3 0.28 14.75 9.79
CA TYR A 3 -0.58 14.61 8.61
C TYR A 3 -1.22 13.21 8.52
N GLY A 4 -2.46 13.18 8.04
CA GLY A 4 -3.23 11.98 7.76
C GLY A 4 -2.88 11.36 6.40
N ILE A 5 -3.04 10.05 6.29
CA ILE A 5 -2.90 9.33 5.03
C ILE A 5 -4.16 8.51 4.75
N GLU A 6 -4.50 8.38 3.48
CA GLU A 6 -5.58 7.56 2.95
C GLU A 6 -4.98 6.47 2.07
N PRO A 7 -5.18 5.18 2.39
CA PRO A 7 -4.74 4.09 1.53
C PRO A 7 -5.49 4.13 0.19
N THR A 8 -4.76 4.15 -0.92
CA THR A 8 -5.32 4.25 -2.27
C THR A 8 -5.15 2.98 -3.10
N GLY A 9 -4.30 2.06 -2.64
CA GLY A 9 -4.06 0.79 -3.33
C GLY A 9 -3.81 -0.38 -2.39
N ARG A 10 -3.86 -1.59 -2.95
CA ARG A 10 -3.73 -2.85 -2.19
C ARG A 10 -2.28 -3.21 -1.82
N ARG A 11 -1.30 -2.46 -2.34
CA ARG A 11 0.14 -2.74 -2.18
C ARG A 11 0.85 -1.72 -1.30
N GLY A 12 0.10 -1.03 -0.44
CA GLY A 12 0.63 0.02 0.43
C GLY A 12 0.81 1.37 -0.25
N GLU A 13 0.06 1.61 -1.33
CA GLU A 13 -0.08 2.93 -1.94
C GLU A 13 -1.02 3.76 -1.06
N TRP A 14 -0.65 5.01 -0.81
CA TRP A 14 -1.42 5.95 -0.01
C TRP A 14 -1.23 7.36 -0.55
N GLU A 15 -2.24 8.20 -0.30
CA GLU A 15 -2.23 9.62 -0.61
C GLU A 15 -2.44 10.42 0.69
N LEU A 16 -2.07 11.70 0.67
CA LEU A 16 -2.26 12.59 1.81
C LEU A 16 -3.77 12.83 1.98
N ALA A 17 -4.27 12.65 3.21
CA ALA A 17 -5.67 12.93 3.51
C ALA A 17 -5.99 14.39 3.21
N GLY A 18 -7.26 14.72 2.96
CA GLY A 18 -7.70 16.11 2.75
C GLY A 18 -7.43 16.70 1.36
N TYR A 19 -6.98 15.88 0.42
CA TYR A 19 -6.87 16.23 -1.00
C TYR A 19 -7.84 15.39 -1.81
N THR A 20 -8.57 16.03 -2.72
CA THR A 20 -9.47 15.33 -3.64
C THR A 20 -8.69 14.64 -4.76
N ARG A 21 -9.31 13.64 -5.39
CA ARG A 21 -8.67 12.92 -6.50
C ARG A 21 -8.32 13.85 -7.66
N ASP A 22 -9.18 14.81 -7.97
CA ASP A 22 -8.98 15.75 -9.07
C ASP A 22 -7.79 16.67 -8.79
N GLN A 23 -7.64 17.16 -7.55
CA GLN A 23 -6.49 17.95 -7.13
C GLN A 23 -5.17 17.19 -7.26
N ILE A 24 -5.16 15.89 -6.94
CA ILE A 24 -3.96 15.04 -7.10
C ILE A 24 -3.67 14.79 -8.59
N MET A 25 -4.72 14.58 -9.38
CA MET A 25 -4.58 14.34 -10.82
C MET A 25 -4.06 15.57 -11.56
N GLU A 26 -4.42 16.78 -11.15
CA GLU A 26 -3.94 18.04 -11.74
C GLU A 26 -2.39 18.16 -11.73
N PHE A 27 -1.74 17.64 -10.69
CA PHE A 27 -0.28 17.58 -10.61
C PHE A 27 0.33 16.29 -11.20
N SER A 28 -0.50 15.37 -11.67
CA SER A 28 -0.09 14.05 -12.19
C SER A 28 0.07 14.03 -13.72
N LYS A 29 0.70 15.06 -14.31
CA LYS A 29 0.85 15.25 -15.77
C LYS A 29 1.27 13.97 -16.51
N ARG A 30 2.33 13.30 -16.03
CA ARG A 30 2.83 12.07 -16.65
C ARG A 30 1.79 10.95 -16.69
N ARG A 31 0.94 10.84 -15.66
CA ARG A 31 -0.11 9.82 -15.65
C ARG A 31 -1.15 10.14 -16.72
N GLN A 32 -1.55 11.40 -16.82
CA GLN A 32 -2.49 11.87 -17.84
C GLN A 32 -1.94 11.61 -19.26
N ASP A 33 -0.66 11.90 -19.51
CA ASP A 33 -0.02 11.64 -20.81
C ASP A 33 -0.08 10.14 -21.18
N ILE A 34 0.16 9.26 -20.21
CA ILE A 34 0.09 7.81 -20.39
C ILE A 34 -1.34 7.37 -20.68
N GLU A 35 -2.32 7.85 -19.92
CA GLU A 35 -3.73 7.50 -20.08
C GLU A 35 -4.28 7.99 -21.43
N GLN A 36 -3.96 9.22 -21.84
CA GLN A 36 -4.33 9.77 -23.14
C GLN A 36 -3.71 8.96 -24.29
N GLU A 37 -2.43 8.59 -24.18
CA GLU A 37 -1.76 7.83 -25.24
C GLU A 37 -2.25 6.38 -25.32
N LEU A 38 -2.60 5.76 -24.18
CA LEU A 38 -3.28 4.47 -24.16
C LEU A 38 -4.63 4.55 -24.86
N GLN A 39 -5.42 5.58 -24.55
CA GLN A 39 -6.73 5.80 -25.17
C GLN A 39 -6.60 6.05 -26.68
N ARG A 40 -5.66 6.90 -27.10
CA ARG A 40 -5.39 7.20 -28.52
C ARG A 40 -5.01 5.94 -29.31
N ARG A 41 -4.27 5.02 -28.69
CA ARG A 41 -3.85 3.76 -29.32
C ARG A 41 -4.87 2.62 -29.15
N GLY A 42 -5.97 2.84 -28.41
CA GLY A 42 -6.94 1.80 -28.08
C GLY A 42 -6.35 0.65 -27.26
N LEU A 43 -5.29 0.92 -26.48
CA LEU A 43 -4.57 -0.09 -25.70
C LEU A 43 -5.05 -0.09 -24.25
N SER A 44 -4.98 -1.26 -23.62
CA SER A 44 -5.34 -1.43 -22.21
C SER A 44 -4.43 -2.43 -21.51
N GLY A 45 -4.41 -2.39 -20.17
CA GLY A 45 -3.65 -3.32 -19.34
C GLY A 45 -2.24 -2.85 -18.98
N ALA A 46 -1.67 -3.52 -17.96
CA ALA A 46 -0.41 -3.11 -17.33
C ALA A 46 0.80 -3.12 -18.27
N ALA A 47 0.90 -4.13 -19.15
CA ALA A 47 2.00 -4.24 -20.10
C ALA A 47 1.97 -3.10 -21.14
N ALA A 48 0.79 -2.77 -21.66
CA ALA A 48 0.63 -1.65 -22.58
C ALA A 48 0.96 -0.31 -21.91
N ALA A 49 0.48 -0.10 -20.67
CA ALA A 49 0.77 1.09 -19.89
C ALA A 49 2.28 1.28 -19.66
N GLN A 50 2.99 0.19 -19.35
CA GLN A 50 4.44 0.22 -19.19
C GLN A 50 5.14 0.65 -20.49
N ASN A 51 4.77 0.06 -21.63
CA ASN A 51 5.34 0.42 -22.93
C ASN A 51 5.09 1.88 -23.29
N VAL A 52 3.85 2.36 -23.09
CA VAL A 52 3.50 3.76 -23.30
C VAL A 52 4.34 4.66 -22.39
N ALA A 53 4.45 4.35 -21.10
CA ALA A 53 5.21 5.13 -20.12
C ALA A 53 6.71 5.24 -20.45
N HIS A 54 7.27 4.25 -21.15
CA HIS A 54 8.64 4.30 -21.67
C HIS A 54 8.73 5.21 -22.90
N SER A 55 7.75 5.12 -23.82
CA SER A 55 7.73 5.91 -25.06
C SER A 55 7.38 7.39 -24.88
N THR A 56 6.53 7.73 -23.89
CA THR A 56 6.11 9.11 -23.59
C THR A 56 7.10 9.85 -22.67
N ARG A 57 8.27 9.25 -22.41
CA ARG A 57 9.28 9.83 -21.52
C ARG A 57 9.91 11.05 -22.19
N LEU A 58 9.42 12.23 -21.86
CA LEU A 58 10.04 13.50 -22.22
C LEU A 58 11.43 13.61 -21.57
N ARG A 59 12.39 14.18 -22.32
CA ARG A 59 13.70 14.58 -21.77
C ARG A 59 13.45 15.65 -20.70
N LYS A 60 14.25 15.62 -19.63
CA LYS A 60 14.23 16.68 -18.62
C LYS A 60 14.66 17.98 -19.30
N ASP A 61 13.79 18.97 -19.23
CA ASP A 61 14.06 20.32 -19.68
C ASP A 61 14.72 21.11 -18.53
N HIS A 62 15.63 22.03 -18.85
CA HIS A 62 16.26 22.88 -17.82
C HIS A 62 15.33 24.07 -17.58
N ARG A 63 14.61 24.04 -16.47
CA ARG A 63 13.67 25.10 -16.07
C ARG A 63 14.16 25.77 -14.80
N ASP A 64 13.95 27.07 -14.71
CA ASP A 64 14.22 27.84 -13.50
C ASP A 64 13.30 27.39 -12.36
N GLU A 65 13.86 27.22 -11.16
CA GLU A 65 13.12 26.72 -10.00
C GLU A 65 12.09 27.74 -9.49
N THR A 66 12.39 29.03 -9.59
CA THR A 66 11.51 30.09 -9.09
C THR A 66 10.27 30.24 -9.96
N GLU A 67 10.45 30.16 -11.28
CA GLU A 67 9.35 30.14 -12.25
C GLU A 67 8.46 28.90 -12.05
N LEU A 68 9.06 27.73 -11.85
CA LEU A 68 8.30 26.49 -11.64
C LEU A 68 7.47 26.54 -10.35
N LYS A 69 8.03 27.11 -9.28
CA LYS A 69 7.31 27.29 -8.02
C LYS A 69 6.14 28.27 -8.19
N ALA A 70 6.34 29.37 -8.91
CA ALA A 70 5.27 30.32 -9.21
C ALA A 70 4.14 29.65 -10.00
N GLU A 71 4.47 28.87 -11.05
CA GLU A 71 3.50 28.09 -11.83
C GLU A 71 2.70 27.11 -10.93
N TRP A 72 3.38 26.43 -10.01
CA TRP A 72 2.71 25.50 -9.09
C TRP A 72 1.80 26.21 -8.09
N CYS A 73 2.20 27.37 -7.56
CA CYS A 73 1.36 28.17 -6.68
C CYS A 73 0.11 28.69 -7.41
N GLU A 74 0.27 29.18 -8.64
CA GLU A 74 -0.85 29.65 -9.46
C GLU A 74 -1.81 28.51 -9.79
N ARG A 75 -1.29 27.35 -10.23
CA ARG A 75 -2.09 26.15 -10.49
C ARG A 75 -2.82 25.68 -9.23
N ALA A 76 -2.14 25.63 -8.09
CA ALA A 76 -2.76 25.26 -6.81
C ALA A 76 -3.90 26.21 -6.44
N ALA A 77 -3.69 27.52 -6.56
CA ALA A 77 -4.72 28.52 -6.30
C ALA A 77 -5.93 28.37 -7.24
N ALA A 78 -5.70 28.09 -8.53
CA ALA A 78 -6.75 27.89 -9.53
C ALA A 78 -7.69 26.71 -9.20
N ILE A 79 -7.16 25.66 -8.55
CA ILE A 79 -7.95 24.50 -8.11
C ILE A 79 -8.36 24.56 -6.63
N GLY A 80 -8.27 25.75 -6.02
CA GLY A 80 -8.70 25.99 -4.64
C GLY A 80 -7.82 25.34 -3.56
N LEU A 81 -6.58 24.95 -3.89
CA LEU A 81 -5.60 24.49 -2.91
C LEU A 81 -4.95 25.69 -2.23
N ASP A 82 -5.53 26.08 -1.09
CA ASP A 82 -4.94 27.07 -0.19
C ASP A 82 -4.19 26.35 0.93
N PHE A 83 -2.86 26.19 0.77
CA PHE A 83 -2.01 25.52 1.76
C PHE A 83 -2.00 26.21 3.14
N GLY A 84 -2.41 27.49 3.23
CA GLY A 84 -2.55 28.22 4.49
C GLY A 84 -3.86 27.92 5.22
N LYS A 85 -4.94 27.62 4.48
CA LYS A 85 -6.25 27.22 5.03
C LYS A 85 -6.41 25.71 5.18
N LEU A 86 -5.68 24.93 4.38
CA LEU A 86 -5.50 23.49 4.56
C LEU A 86 -4.65 23.27 5.82
N GLY A 87 -5.23 23.53 7.00
CA GLY A 87 -4.67 23.04 8.25
C GLY A 87 -4.36 21.56 8.08
N ALA A 88 -3.17 21.14 8.51
CA ALA A 88 -2.67 19.78 8.28
C ALA A 88 -3.80 18.77 8.49
N PRO A 89 -4.30 18.07 7.46
CA PRO A 89 -5.43 17.16 7.61
C PRO A 89 -5.03 16.11 8.64
N GLN A 90 -5.54 16.24 9.86
CA GLN A 90 -5.15 15.37 10.95
C GLN A 90 -6.06 14.17 10.89
N ARG A 91 -5.48 13.00 10.58
CA ARG A 91 -6.22 11.76 10.75
C ARG A 91 -6.47 11.57 12.25
N PRO A 92 -7.71 11.22 12.67
CA PRO A 92 -7.92 10.74 14.01
C PRO A 92 -7.02 9.51 14.21
N ARG A 93 -6.07 9.61 15.13
CA ARG A 93 -5.24 8.45 15.50
C ARG A 93 -6.21 7.34 15.89
N PRO A 94 -6.03 6.10 15.38
CA PRO A 94 -6.84 4.99 15.83
C PRO A 94 -6.78 4.95 17.35
N LYS A 95 -7.95 4.80 17.99
CA LYS A 95 -7.97 4.63 19.44
C LYS A 95 -7.07 3.44 19.77
N ILE A 96 -6.19 3.59 20.77
CA ILE A 96 -5.22 2.55 21.14
C ILE A 96 -5.94 1.21 21.36
N ALA A 97 -7.14 1.25 21.93
CA ALA A 97 -8.01 0.10 22.15
C ALA A 97 -8.43 -0.65 20.86
N GLU A 98 -8.49 0.01 19.70
CA GLU A 98 -8.87 -0.61 18.42
C GLU A 98 -7.68 -1.26 17.71
N ARG A 99 -6.45 -0.90 18.06
CA ARG A 99 -5.23 -1.39 17.38
C ARG A 99 -5.08 -2.92 17.43
N PRO A 100 -5.31 -3.61 18.57
CA PRO A 100 -5.23 -5.06 18.62
C PRO A 100 -6.23 -5.75 17.68
N VAL A 101 -7.48 -5.28 17.66
CA VAL A 101 -8.54 -5.84 16.81
C VAL A 101 -8.20 -5.68 15.34
N ARG A 102 -7.75 -4.48 14.93
CA ARG A 102 -7.31 -4.21 13.55
C ARG A 102 -6.09 -5.04 13.17
N ALA A 103 -5.13 -5.22 14.08
CA ALA A 103 -3.94 -6.01 13.83
C ALA A 103 -4.27 -7.50 13.65
N ARG A 104 -5.19 -8.04 14.46
CA ARG A 104 -5.67 -9.42 14.30
C ARG A 104 -6.32 -9.62 12.94
N ALA A 105 -7.23 -8.72 12.54
CA ALA A 105 -7.87 -8.79 11.23
C ALA A 105 -6.84 -8.71 10.08
N ALA A 106 -5.85 -7.83 10.19
CA ALA A 106 -4.79 -7.69 9.20
C ALA A 106 -3.91 -8.95 9.09
N VAL A 107 -3.56 -9.60 10.21
CA VAL A 107 -2.81 -10.87 10.22
C VAL A 107 -3.63 -12.01 9.63
N VAL A 108 -4.94 -12.07 9.90
CA VAL A 108 -5.84 -13.07 9.30
C VAL A 108 -5.88 -12.91 7.78
N TYR A 109 -6.12 -11.68 7.31
CA TYR A 109 -6.11 -11.37 5.88
C TYR A 109 -4.77 -11.73 5.24
N SER A 110 -3.66 -11.36 5.89
CA SER A 110 -2.32 -11.63 5.38
C SER A 110 -2.03 -13.12 5.29
N ALA A 111 -2.39 -13.90 6.31
CA ALA A 111 -2.21 -15.34 6.30
C ALA A 111 -2.98 -15.99 5.14
N ALA A 112 -4.27 -15.67 5.00
CA ALA A 112 -5.10 -16.18 3.91
C ALA A 112 -4.52 -15.82 2.53
N HIS A 113 -4.11 -14.56 2.35
CA HIS A 113 -3.57 -14.08 1.08
C HIS A 113 -2.25 -14.75 0.68
N ASN A 114 -1.39 -15.08 1.65
CA ASN A 114 -0.16 -15.82 1.37
C ASN A 114 -0.46 -17.30 1.05
N THR A 115 -1.38 -17.93 1.79
CA THR A 115 -1.72 -19.35 1.62
C THR A 115 -2.49 -19.66 0.35
N GLU A 116 -3.07 -18.67 -0.32
CA GLU A 116 -3.62 -18.83 -1.69
C GLU A 116 -2.55 -19.28 -2.69
N ARG A 117 -1.28 -18.92 -2.47
CA ARG A 117 -0.18 -19.14 -3.43
C ARG A 117 0.88 -20.10 -2.92
N ASP A 118 1.16 -20.06 -1.62
CA ASP A 118 2.22 -20.85 -1.00
C ASP A 118 1.74 -21.47 0.32
N ALA A 119 1.89 -22.79 0.48
CA ALA A 119 1.53 -23.50 1.71
C ALA A 119 2.37 -23.08 2.93
N VAL A 120 3.55 -22.49 2.68
CA VAL A 120 4.46 -21.98 3.71
C VAL A 120 4.72 -20.50 3.42
N MET A 121 4.32 -19.65 4.34
CA MET A 121 4.45 -18.19 4.23
C MET A 121 5.71 -17.69 4.93
N ASP A 122 6.49 -16.86 4.24
CA ASP A 122 7.62 -16.15 4.84
C ASP A 122 7.13 -15.18 5.93
N ARG A 123 7.87 -15.07 7.04
CA ARG A 123 7.54 -14.11 8.10
C ARG A 123 7.46 -12.67 7.58
N ARG A 124 8.39 -12.23 6.72
CA ARG A 124 8.37 -10.85 6.21
C ARG A 124 7.18 -10.65 5.29
N ALA A 125 6.86 -11.61 4.43
CA ALA A 125 5.68 -11.53 3.58
C ALA A 125 4.39 -11.39 4.40
N LEU A 126 4.24 -12.18 5.47
CA LEU A 126 3.12 -12.08 6.42
C LEU A 126 3.06 -10.68 7.08
N GLU A 127 4.18 -10.19 7.60
CA GLU A 127 4.27 -8.88 8.26
C GLU A 127 3.98 -7.73 7.27
N THR A 128 4.52 -7.78 6.05
CA THR A 128 4.33 -6.77 5.01
C THR A 128 2.89 -6.64 4.57
N ILE A 129 2.22 -7.75 4.23
CA ILE A 129 0.83 -7.71 3.77
C ILE A 129 -0.10 -7.26 4.91
N ALA A 130 0.17 -7.68 6.16
CA ALA A 130 -0.61 -7.22 7.31
C ALA A 130 -0.45 -5.70 7.52
N LEU A 131 0.77 -5.16 7.40
CA LEU A 131 1.01 -3.73 7.52
C LEU A 131 0.37 -2.92 6.38
N HIS A 132 0.36 -3.46 5.15
CA HIS A 132 -0.33 -2.83 4.02
C HIS A 132 -1.84 -2.76 4.27
N GLN A 133 -2.44 -3.82 4.84
CA GLN A 133 -3.85 -3.80 5.19
C GLN A 133 -4.14 -2.78 6.29
N GLY A 134 -3.41 -2.85 7.41
CA GLY A 134 -3.60 -1.95 8.55
C GLY A 134 -2.93 -0.58 8.40
N MET A 135 -2.70 -0.10 7.18
CA MET A 135 -1.86 1.07 6.91
C MET A 135 -2.33 2.33 7.68
N GLY A 136 -1.40 2.92 8.42
CA GLY A 136 -1.65 4.08 9.30
C GLY A 136 -2.59 3.79 10.48
N ALA A 137 -3.00 2.53 10.68
CA ALA A 137 -3.90 2.11 11.75
C ALA A 137 -3.25 1.19 12.80
N ILE A 138 -2.21 0.45 12.42
CA ILE A 138 -1.50 -0.50 13.29
C ILE A 138 0.01 -0.33 13.16
N ALA A 139 0.76 -0.71 14.19
CA ALA A 139 2.22 -0.78 14.14
C ALA A 139 2.70 -2.22 13.95
N ILE A 140 3.97 -2.38 13.57
CA ILE A 140 4.61 -3.69 13.48
C ILE A 140 4.60 -4.47 14.79
N SER A 141 4.65 -3.78 15.94
CA SER A 141 4.52 -4.40 17.25
C SER A 141 3.13 -5.01 17.47
N ASP A 142 2.08 -4.36 16.98
CA ASP A 142 0.71 -4.90 17.05
C ASP A 142 0.58 -6.14 16.16
N VAL A 143 1.15 -6.10 14.95
CA VAL A 143 1.19 -7.25 14.03
C VAL A 143 1.93 -8.42 14.65
N ARG A 144 3.14 -8.20 15.18
CA ARG A 144 3.94 -9.26 15.80
C ARG A 144 3.26 -9.86 17.01
N ARG A 145 2.62 -9.05 17.85
CA ARG A 145 1.82 -9.53 18.98
C ARG A 145 0.67 -10.40 18.50
N ALA A 146 -0.09 -9.96 17.50
CA ALA A 146 -1.18 -10.74 16.91
C ALA A 146 -0.69 -12.06 16.28
N VAL A 147 0.50 -12.08 15.65
CA VAL A 147 1.12 -13.33 15.16
C VAL A 147 1.42 -14.28 16.32
N VAL A 148 2.00 -13.80 17.42
CA VAL A 148 2.29 -14.63 18.61
C VAL A 148 1.01 -15.20 19.22
N GLU A 149 -0.04 -14.39 19.37
CA GLU A 149 -1.34 -14.83 19.87
C GLU A 149 -1.95 -15.93 19.00
N ARG A 150 -1.90 -15.77 17.67
CA ARG A 150 -2.40 -16.80 16.74
C ARG A 150 -1.56 -18.07 16.75
N LYS A 151 -0.24 -17.97 16.98
CA LYS A 151 0.62 -19.16 17.19
C LYS A 151 0.21 -19.91 18.45
N GLN A 152 -0.01 -19.19 19.55
CA GLN A 152 -0.45 -19.78 20.82
C GLN A 152 -1.85 -20.39 20.71
N GLY A 153 -2.75 -19.78 19.93
CA GLY A 153 -4.07 -20.32 19.61
C GLY A 153 -4.08 -21.47 18.60
N GLY A 154 -2.91 -21.88 18.07
CA GLY A 154 -2.80 -22.95 17.08
C GLY A 154 -3.30 -22.57 15.68
N GLU A 155 -3.65 -21.31 15.44
CA GLU A 155 -4.13 -20.82 14.14
C GLU A 155 -2.97 -20.53 13.15
N LEU A 156 -1.75 -20.43 13.66
CA LEU A 156 -0.51 -20.35 12.88
C LEU A 156 0.52 -21.32 13.45
N ILE A 157 1.20 -22.05 12.57
CA ILE A 157 2.24 -23.00 12.94
C ILE A 157 3.57 -22.46 12.42
N GLU A 158 4.56 -22.31 13.30
CA GLU A 158 5.91 -21.91 12.89
C GLU A 158 6.66 -23.10 12.31
N VAL A 159 7.30 -22.88 11.16
CA VAL A 159 8.06 -23.90 10.45
C VAL A 159 9.43 -23.36 10.09
N THR A 160 10.42 -24.25 10.14
CA THR A 160 11.80 -23.93 9.76
C THR A 160 12.06 -24.47 8.37
N VAL A 161 12.28 -23.59 7.40
CA VAL A 161 12.63 -23.95 6.02
C VAL A 161 13.83 -23.16 5.56
N LYS A 162 14.75 -23.81 4.83
CA LYS A 162 16.01 -23.17 4.38
C LYS A 162 15.79 -21.91 3.55
N ARG A 163 14.69 -21.85 2.78
CA ARG A 163 14.33 -20.71 1.94
C ARG A 163 13.94 -19.44 2.75
N HIS A 164 13.53 -19.60 4.00
CA HIS A 164 13.04 -18.53 4.86
C HIS A 164 13.83 -18.48 6.19
N PRO A 165 15.06 -17.96 6.16
CA PRO A 165 15.96 -17.99 7.33
C PRO A 165 15.46 -17.12 8.49
N ASN A 166 14.55 -16.18 8.24
CA ASN A 166 13.97 -15.31 9.26
C ASN A 166 12.69 -15.89 9.90
N GLY A 167 12.38 -17.15 9.63
CA GLY A 167 11.19 -17.85 10.07
C GLY A 167 10.09 -17.85 9.01
N ALA A 168 9.29 -18.90 9.06
CA ALA A 168 8.12 -19.07 8.22
C ALA A 168 6.95 -19.61 9.04
N TYR A 169 5.75 -19.43 8.50
CA TYR A 169 4.53 -19.91 9.10
C TYR A 169 3.74 -20.75 8.11
N THR A 170 2.83 -21.57 8.61
CA THR A 170 1.79 -22.24 7.83
C THR A 170 0.49 -22.21 8.63
N SER A 171 -0.64 -22.50 7.98
CA SER A 171 -1.93 -22.66 8.67
C SER A 171 -2.22 -24.14 8.93
N PRO A 172 -3.02 -24.48 9.96
CA PRO A 172 -3.47 -25.85 10.19
C PRO A 172 -4.15 -26.47 8.97
N GLU A 173 -4.95 -25.68 8.25
CA GLU A 173 -5.62 -26.08 7.01
C GLU A 173 -4.62 -26.56 5.95
N MET A 174 -3.51 -25.84 5.74
CA MET A 174 -2.48 -26.26 4.78
C MET A 174 -1.80 -27.56 5.20
N VAL A 175 -1.60 -27.77 6.51
CA VAL A 175 -1.01 -29.01 7.04
C VAL A 175 -1.96 -30.20 6.87
N SER A 176 -3.27 -30.00 7.12
CA SER A 176 -4.28 -31.03 6.91
C SER A 176 -4.38 -31.44 5.43
N ASN A 177 -4.41 -30.46 4.52
CA ASN A 177 -4.45 -30.73 3.06
C ASN A 177 -3.22 -31.50 2.57
N ALA A 178 -2.04 -31.18 3.10
CA ALA A 178 -0.80 -31.89 2.77
C ALA A 178 -0.78 -33.34 3.31
N THR A 179 -1.50 -33.62 4.40
CA THR A 179 -1.57 -34.95 5.03
C THR A 179 -2.55 -35.87 4.32
N ILE A 180 -3.67 -35.32 3.82
CA ILE A 180 -4.71 -36.09 3.09
C ILE A 180 -4.26 -36.48 1.67
N SER A 181 -3.28 -35.77 1.11
CA SER A 181 -2.76 -36.02 -0.25
C SER A 181 -1.62 -37.05 -0.30
N ARG A 182 -1.32 -37.74 0.81
CA ARG A 182 -0.33 -38.84 0.89
C ARG A 182 -1.02 -40.17 1.09
#